data_AF-A0A1Q7Z893-F1
#
_entry.id   AF-A0A1Q7Z893-F1
#
_cell.length_a   1.000
_cell.length_b   1.000
_cell.length_c   1.000
_cell.angle_alpha   90.00
_cell.angle_beta   90.00
_cell.angle_gamma   90.00
#
_symmetry.space_group_name_H-M   'P 1'
#
loop_
_entity.id
_entity.type
_entity.pdbx_description
1 polymer ?
#
loop_
_entity_poly.entity_id
_entity_poly.type
_entity_poly.pdbx_seq_one_letter_code
_entity_poly.pdbx_strand_id
1 'polypeptide(L)'
;MSERTPWKPVLNPGTDLLGLPLTPEEGFVASRLDGVTDLHGLSVGTGLSPERIEAALEKLVSLGAVSPPEVLDEEEPAAKDEPAGVHRKLYETTLHQLAAEERAGRARAAEEPELSAFCFDPLPAVVQALLENPRFALAQARLVAAHHRTPSGLEALAARAAFAADAGVRRALLRNPQLPAALLRRLHGGRRLLEQHKLVVSRDVPEQTRRAARELLRSRFATAEADERVEVILKTEGRCLTVLAGLPIDGKTAALLCGRTYTSTLLVQNISRWAAAPPALIAHLMKQELVRRSASLKLLLHRHPNAPTEPRR
;
A
#
# COMPACT_ATOMS: atom_id res chain seq x y z
N MET A 1 -6.72 -2.35 -18.22
CA MET A 1 -7.73 -1.42 -17.71
C MET A 1 -8.00 -1.80 -16.27
N SER A 2 -7.32 -1.17 -15.31
CA SER A 2 -7.57 -1.43 -13.89
C SER A 2 -8.89 -0.78 -13.50
N GLU A 3 -9.89 -1.58 -13.17
CA GLU A 3 -11.13 -1.09 -12.57
C GLU A 3 -10.78 -0.49 -11.19
N ARG A 4 -10.72 0.85 -11.14
CA ARG A 4 -10.62 1.60 -9.88
C ARG A 4 -11.83 1.19 -9.04
N THR A 5 -11.60 0.74 -7.80
CA THR A 5 -12.69 0.54 -6.87
C THR A 5 -13.34 1.92 -6.63
N PRO A 6 -14.63 2.10 -6.93
CA PRO A 6 -15.25 3.41 -6.86
C PRO A 6 -15.34 3.87 -5.39
N TRP A 7 -15.05 5.14 -5.14
CA TRP A 7 -15.11 5.73 -3.79
C TRP A 7 -16.55 5.69 -3.28
N LYS A 8 -16.73 5.15 -2.07
CA LYS A 8 -18.02 5.01 -1.38
C LYS A 8 -18.00 5.86 -0.11
N PRO A 9 -18.39 7.14 -0.20
CA PRO A 9 -18.31 8.07 0.91
C PRO A 9 -19.26 7.70 2.06
N VAL A 10 -18.81 7.93 3.30
CA VAL A 10 -19.59 7.76 4.53
C VAL A 10 -19.28 8.93 5.47
N LEU A 11 -20.27 9.35 6.26
CA LEU A 11 -20.06 10.35 7.29
C LEU A 11 -19.14 9.83 8.39
N ASN A 12 -18.26 10.70 8.87
CA ASN A 12 -17.38 10.40 9.99
C ASN A 12 -18.22 10.25 11.28
N PRO A 13 -17.89 9.30 12.18
CA PRO A 13 -18.61 9.12 13.44
C PRO A 13 -18.66 10.42 14.26
N GLY A 14 -19.85 10.81 14.74
CA GLY A 14 -20.03 11.99 15.58
C GLY A 14 -20.16 13.32 14.81
N THR A 15 -20.25 13.29 13.47
CA THR A 15 -20.50 14.49 12.67
C THR A 15 -21.89 15.05 12.95
N ASP A 16 -21.96 16.29 13.44
CA ASP A 16 -23.21 17.05 13.57
C ASP A 16 -23.50 17.82 12.27
N LEU A 17 -24.37 17.26 11.43
CA LEU A 17 -24.73 17.88 10.13
C LEU A 17 -25.46 19.22 10.30
N LEU A 18 -26.20 19.42 11.40
CA LEU A 18 -26.98 20.65 11.62
C LEU A 18 -26.09 21.83 12.01
N GLY A 19 -24.91 21.55 12.58
CA GLY A 19 -23.90 22.55 12.92
C GLY A 19 -22.98 22.94 11.76
N LEU A 20 -23.07 22.26 10.61
CA LEU A 20 -22.21 22.55 9.46
C LEU A 20 -22.83 23.64 8.56
N PRO A 21 -22.00 24.53 7.96
CA PRO A 21 -22.48 25.56 7.05
C PRO A 21 -22.76 24.96 5.66
N LEU A 22 -23.76 24.10 5.58
CA LEU A 22 -24.20 23.41 4.37
C LEU A 22 -25.41 24.10 3.75
N THR A 23 -25.43 24.16 2.43
CA THR A 23 -26.64 24.45 1.67
C THR A 23 -27.65 23.29 1.78
N PRO A 24 -28.93 23.50 1.48
CA PRO A 24 -29.93 22.42 1.48
C PRO A 24 -29.55 21.24 0.58
N GLU A 25 -28.87 21.52 -0.53
CA GLU A 25 -28.37 20.51 -1.46
C GLU A 25 -27.23 19.68 -0.85
N GLU A 26 -26.21 20.32 -0.29
CA GLU A 26 -25.10 19.63 0.35
C GLU A 26 -25.56 18.82 1.57
N GLY A 27 -26.51 19.35 2.34
CA GLY A 27 -27.16 18.62 3.44
C GLY A 27 -27.95 17.41 2.95
N PHE A 28 -28.64 17.54 1.80
CA PHE A 28 -29.32 16.41 1.17
C PHE A 28 -28.34 15.34 0.69
N VAL A 29 -27.23 15.71 0.05
CA VAL A 29 -26.17 14.78 -0.34
C VAL A 29 -25.56 14.10 0.88
N ALA A 30 -25.25 14.85 1.95
CA ALA A 30 -24.72 14.32 3.21
C ALA A 30 -25.65 13.25 3.83
N SER A 31 -26.97 13.45 3.75
CA SER A 31 -27.96 12.49 4.26
C SER A 31 -27.97 11.14 3.53
N ARG A 32 -27.36 11.06 2.33
CA ARG A 32 -27.31 9.86 1.48
C ARG A 32 -25.97 9.13 1.52
N LEU A 33 -25.01 9.58 2.32
CA LEU A 33 -23.69 8.95 2.44
C LEU A 33 -23.74 7.74 3.38
N ASP A 34 -23.93 6.56 2.79
CA ASP A 34 -24.12 5.29 3.51
C ASP A 34 -22.87 4.40 3.54
N GLY A 35 -21.77 4.80 2.89
CA GLY A 35 -20.55 4.01 2.76
C GLY A 35 -20.66 2.80 1.81
N VAL A 36 -21.77 2.67 1.09
CA VAL A 36 -22.03 1.56 0.16
C VAL A 36 -22.24 2.08 -1.28
N THR A 37 -22.85 3.25 -1.41
CA THR A 37 -23.18 3.92 -2.66
C THR A 37 -21.99 4.75 -3.14
N ASP A 38 -21.63 4.61 -4.42
CA ASP A 38 -20.56 5.38 -5.06
C ASP A 38 -21.09 6.67 -5.71
N LEU A 39 -20.18 7.48 -6.26
CA LEU A 39 -20.50 8.74 -6.95
C LEU A 39 -21.61 8.59 -8.00
N HIS A 40 -21.55 7.53 -8.81
CA HIS A 40 -22.55 7.28 -9.85
C HIS A 40 -23.92 6.95 -9.23
N GLY A 41 -23.95 6.06 -8.23
CA GLY A 41 -25.16 5.73 -7.49
C GLY A 41 -25.77 6.94 -6.76
N LEU A 42 -24.93 7.84 -6.23
CA LEU A 42 -25.37 9.08 -5.60
C LEU A 42 -26.00 10.03 -6.62
N SER A 43 -25.39 10.20 -7.80
CA SER A 43 -26.00 10.99 -8.88
C SER A 43 -27.35 10.45 -9.31
N VAL A 44 -27.46 9.13 -9.52
CA VAL A 44 -28.73 8.49 -9.89
C VAL A 44 -29.76 8.64 -8.77
N GLY A 45 -29.37 8.42 -7.51
CA GLY A 45 -30.27 8.43 -6.36
C GLY A 45 -30.73 9.82 -5.90
N THR A 46 -29.95 10.86 -6.21
CA THR A 46 -30.27 12.26 -5.88
C THR A 46 -30.84 13.04 -7.05
N GLY A 47 -30.64 12.56 -8.29
CA GLY A 47 -30.97 13.30 -9.52
C GLY A 47 -30.00 14.44 -9.83
N LEU A 48 -28.89 14.58 -9.10
CA LEU A 48 -27.88 15.62 -9.31
C LEU A 48 -26.80 15.15 -10.29
N SER A 49 -26.21 16.10 -11.03
CA SER A 49 -25.10 15.79 -11.92
C SER A 49 -23.86 15.35 -11.13
N PRO A 50 -22.98 14.53 -11.73
CA PRO A 50 -21.75 14.07 -11.07
C PRO A 50 -20.89 15.22 -10.52
N GLU A 51 -20.78 16.32 -11.27
CA GLU A 51 -19.97 17.48 -10.89
C GLU A 51 -20.51 18.16 -9.63
N ARG A 52 -21.84 18.18 -9.45
CA ARG A 52 -22.49 18.73 -8.25
C ARG A 52 -22.32 17.84 -7.04
N ILE A 53 -22.39 16.52 -7.24
CA ILE A 53 -22.10 15.55 -6.19
C ILE A 53 -20.63 15.65 -5.75
N GLU A 54 -19.71 15.76 -6.70
CA GLU A 54 -18.28 15.93 -6.43
C GLU A 54 -18.01 17.21 -5.64
N ALA A 55 -18.57 18.35 -6.05
CA ALA A 55 -18.42 19.62 -5.33
C ALA A 55 -18.98 19.56 -3.89
N ALA A 56 -20.14 18.94 -3.71
CA ALA A 56 -20.73 18.75 -2.38
C ALA A 56 -19.87 17.84 -1.49
N LEU A 57 -19.30 16.76 -2.06
CA LEU A 57 -18.40 15.86 -1.35
C LEU A 57 -17.07 16.54 -1.01
N GLU A 58 -16.50 17.35 -1.91
CA GLU A 58 -15.31 18.14 -1.64
C GLU A 58 -15.55 19.12 -0.48
N LYS A 59 -16.71 19.78 -0.45
CA LYS A 59 -17.11 20.63 0.66
C LYS A 59 -17.22 19.85 1.97
N LEU A 60 -17.89 18.70 1.98
CA LEU A 60 -18.03 17.86 3.17
C LEU A 60 -16.68 17.32 3.66
N VAL A 61 -15.76 17.00 2.76
CA VAL A 61 -14.37 16.64 3.09
C VAL A 61 -13.64 17.83 3.72
N SER A 62 -13.76 19.03 3.16
CA SER A 62 -13.13 20.25 3.71
C SER A 62 -13.63 20.60 5.12
N LEU A 63 -14.88 20.23 5.42
CA LEU A 63 -15.51 20.43 6.73
C LEU A 63 -15.23 19.28 7.72
N GLY A 64 -14.48 18.26 7.29
CA GLY A 64 -14.16 17.08 8.12
C GLY A 64 -15.35 16.14 8.36
N ALA A 65 -16.47 16.34 7.66
CA ALA A 65 -17.67 15.52 7.77
C ALA A 65 -17.51 14.16 7.08
N VAL A 66 -16.64 14.09 6.06
CA VAL A 66 -16.37 12.90 5.26
C VAL A 66 -14.86 12.74 5.12
N SER A 67 -14.35 11.52 5.24
CA SER A 67 -12.94 11.24 4.95
C SER A 67 -12.68 11.32 3.44
N PRO A 68 -11.60 11.99 2.98
CA PRO A 68 -11.28 12.03 1.55
C PRO A 68 -11.14 10.60 1.00
N PRO A 69 -11.37 10.39 -0.31
CA PRO A 69 -11.04 9.12 -0.92
C PRO A 69 -9.60 8.79 -0.54
N GLU A 70 -9.35 7.57 -0.05
CA GLU A 70 -7.98 7.08 0.08
C GLU A 70 -7.37 7.21 -1.31
N VAL A 71 -6.57 8.26 -1.52
CA VAL A 71 -5.71 8.37 -2.68
C VAL A 71 -4.75 7.20 -2.48
N LEU A 72 -5.12 6.04 -3.01
CA LEU A 72 -4.16 5.00 -3.31
C LEU A 72 -3.17 5.71 -4.20
N ASP A 73 -2.03 6.14 -3.62
CA ASP A 73 -0.95 6.87 -4.29
C ASP A 73 -1.01 6.48 -5.75
N GLU A 74 -1.58 7.38 -6.56
CA GLU A 74 -1.83 7.06 -7.94
C GLU A 74 -0.49 6.57 -8.48
N GLU A 75 -0.53 5.49 -9.24
CA GLU A 75 0.56 5.19 -10.15
C GLU A 75 0.74 6.47 -10.95
N GLU A 76 1.69 7.32 -10.52
CA GLU A 76 2.30 8.35 -11.36
C GLU A 76 2.48 7.64 -12.68
N PRO A 77 1.80 8.10 -13.76
CA PRO A 77 1.84 7.41 -15.03
C PRO A 77 3.31 7.15 -15.28
N ALA A 78 3.68 5.86 -15.35
CA ALA A 78 5.06 5.48 -15.60
C ALA A 78 5.45 6.28 -16.84
N ALA A 79 6.28 7.31 -16.66
CA ALA A 79 6.72 8.14 -17.75
C ALA A 79 7.24 7.14 -18.76
N LYS A 80 6.60 7.09 -19.94
CA LYS A 80 6.94 6.14 -21.00
C LYS A 80 8.47 6.02 -21.04
N ASP A 81 9.02 4.82 -20.96
CA ASP A 81 10.46 4.51 -20.82
C ASP A 81 11.40 5.13 -21.90
N GLU A 82 10.87 6.00 -22.77
CA GLU A 82 11.55 6.70 -23.86
C GLU A 82 12.82 7.48 -23.43
N PRO A 83 12.85 8.30 -22.35
CA PRO A 83 14.07 9.00 -21.98
C PRO A 83 15.14 8.05 -21.42
N ALA A 84 14.74 7.02 -20.66
CA ALA A 84 15.67 6.04 -20.12
C ALA A 84 16.39 5.24 -21.23
N GLY A 85 15.68 4.92 -22.32
CA GLY A 85 16.28 4.23 -23.48
C GLY A 85 17.39 5.02 -24.16
N VAL A 86 17.23 6.34 -24.31
CA VAL A 86 18.22 7.22 -24.94
C VAL A 86 19.48 7.33 -24.06
N HIS A 87 19.32 7.60 -22.77
CA HIS A 87 20.44 7.70 -21.84
C HIS A 87 21.21 6.38 -21.70
N ARG A 88 20.48 5.25 -21.67
CA ARG A 88 21.10 3.92 -21.62
C ARG A 88 21.93 3.64 -22.87
N LYS A 89 21.41 3.98 -24.05
CA LYS A 89 22.14 3.81 -25.31
C LYS A 89 23.43 4.64 -25.30
N LEU A 90 23.37 5.91 -24.90
CA LEU A 90 24.55 6.77 -24.79
C LEU A 90 25.61 6.18 -23.85
N TYR A 91 25.18 5.65 -22.71
CA TYR A 91 26.08 4.98 -21.79
C TYR A 91 26.75 3.76 -22.44
N GLU A 92 25.97 2.86 -23.02
CA GLU A 92 26.47 1.60 -23.59
C GLU A 92 27.40 1.81 -24.79
N THR A 93 27.13 2.80 -25.65
CA THR A 93 27.91 3.02 -26.87
C THR A 93 29.16 3.88 -26.67
N THR A 94 29.13 4.80 -25.70
CA THR A 94 30.14 5.87 -25.59
C THR A 94 30.82 5.85 -24.24
N LEU A 95 30.05 6.00 -23.16
CA LEU A 95 30.64 6.23 -21.83
C LEU A 95 31.22 4.97 -21.22
N HIS A 96 30.65 3.79 -21.49
CA HIS A 96 31.10 2.52 -20.92
C HIS A 96 32.52 2.11 -21.36
N GLN A 97 32.97 2.61 -22.52
CA GLN A 97 34.31 2.32 -23.07
C GLN A 97 35.43 3.05 -22.30
N LEU A 98 35.10 4.07 -21.52
CA LEU A 98 36.07 4.82 -20.73
C LEU A 98 36.55 3.99 -19.52
N ALA A 99 37.80 4.24 -19.12
CA ALA A 99 38.37 3.63 -17.92
C ALA A 99 37.53 3.95 -16.68
N ALA A 100 37.53 3.06 -15.68
CA ALA A 100 36.70 3.19 -14.48
C ALA A 100 36.90 4.53 -13.75
N GLU A 101 38.16 4.95 -13.57
CA GLU A 101 38.49 6.22 -12.92
C GLU A 101 38.05 7.42 -13.75
N GLU A 102 38.17 7.35 -15.08
CA GLU A 102 37.72 8.41 -15.98
C GLU A 102 36.19 8.56 -15.94
N ARG A 103 35.44 7.45 -15.90
CA ARG A 103 33.98 7.48 -15.72
C ARG A 103 33.59 8.17 -14.42
N ALA A 104 34.24 7.82 -13.31
CA ALA A 104 33.97 8.46 -12.02
C ALA A 104 34.33 9.95 -12.03
N GLY A 105 35.47 10.33 -12.62
CA GLY A 105 35.89 11.72 -12.77
C GLY A 105 34.90 12.55 -13.58
N ARG A 106 34.45 12.03 -14.74
CA ARG A 106 33.46 12.69 -15.59
C ARG A 106 32.09 12.78 -14.93
N ALA A 107 31.62 11.72 -14.28
CA ALA A 107 30.32 11.69 -13.62
C ALA A 107 30.15 12.79 -12.56
N ARG A 108 31.22 13.14 -11.85
CA ARG A 108 31.25 14.21 -10.83
C ARG A 108 30.88 15.59 -11.38
N ALA A 109 31.18 15.85 -12.65
CA ALA A 109 30.96 17.15 -13.30
C ALA A 109 30.00 17.08 -14.50
N ALA A 110 29.44 15.89 -14.78
CA ALA A 110 28.60 15.65 -15.95
C ALA A 110 27.38 16.58 -16.01
N GLU A 111 27.00 16.89 -17.25
CA GLU A 111 25.77 17.61 -17.63
C GLU A 111 24.85 16.68 -18.41
N GLU A 112 23.60 17.08 -18.64
CA GLU A 112 22.74 16.32 -19.54
C GLU A 112 23.28 16.36 -20.97
N PRO A 113 23.19 15.26 -21.73
CA PRO A 113 22.53 13.99 -21.41
C PRO A 113 23.43 12.97 -20.67
N GLU A 114 24.72 13.27 -20.48
CA GLU A 114 25.69 12.35 -19.88
C GLU A 114 25.39 12.05 -18.41
N LEU A 115 24.92 13.04 -17.65
CA LEU A 115 24.55 12.90 -16.24
C LEU A 115 23.54 11.76 -16.03
N SER A 116 22.46 11.75 -16.80
CA SER A 116 21.48 10.66 -16.76
C SER A 116 22.01 9.36 -17.36
N ALA A 117 22.93 9.41 -18.33
CA ALA A 117 23.55 8.22 -18.89
C ALA A 117 24.48 7.51 -17.88
N PHE A 118 25.27 8.24 -17.11
CA PHE A 118 26.12 7.67 -16.07
C PHE A 118 25.31 6.96 -14.95
N CYS A 119 24.00 7.21 -14.82
CA CYS A 119 23.16 6.48 -13.85
C CYS A 119 23.01 4.98 -14.17
N PHE A 120 23.36 4.55 -15.39
CA PHE A 120 23.38 3.14 -15.80
C PHE A 120 24.70 2.44 -15.52
N ASP A 121 25.68 3.13 -14.94
CA ASP A 121 26.99 2.58 -14.60
C ASP A 121 26.89 1.52 -13.48
N PRO A 122 27.51 0.33 -13.65
CA PRO A 122 27.48 -0.70 -12.62
C PRO A 122 28.46 -0.45 -11.47
N LEU A 123 29.40 0.49 -11.59
CA LEU A 123 30.43 0.70 -10.57
C LEU A 123 29.90 1.58 -9.41
N PRO A 124 30.03 1.13 -8.15
CA PRO A 124 29.66 1.94 -6.99
C PRO A 124 30.41 3.27 -6.92
N ALA A 125 31.67 3.32 -7.35
CA ALA A 125 32.48 4.54 -7.36
C ALA A 125 31.90 5.63 -8.27
N VAL A 126 31.26 5.26 -9.39
CA VAL A 126 30.61 6.20 -10.30
C VAL A 126 29.34 6.76 -9.69
N VAL A 127 28.55 5.91 -9.00
CA VAL A 127 27.38 6.37 -8.23
C VAL A 127 27.79 7.34 -7.12
N GLN A 128 28.88 7.07 -6.40
CA GLN A 128 29.39 8.01 -5.40
C GLN A 128 29.78 9.36 -6.02
N ALA A 129 30.48 9.34 -7.16
CA ALA A 129 30.82 10.56 -7.88
C ALA A 129 29.58 11.33 -8.38
N LEU A 130 28.55 10.62 -8.86
CA LEU A 130 27.26 11.22 -9.23
C LEU A 130 26.59 11.91 -8.04
N LEU A 131 26.63 11.31 -6.84
CA LEU A 131 26.07 11.90 -5.62
C LEU A 131 26.83 13.15 -5.13
N GLU A 132 28.05 13.37 -5.62
CA GLU A 132 28.83 14.59 -5.39
C GLU A 132 28.59 15.66 -6.46
N ASN A 133 27.96 15.31 -7.58
CA ASN A 133 27.64 16.26 -8.64
C ASN A 133 26.50 17.19 -8.19
N PRO A 134 26.67 18.52 -8.20
CA PRO A 134 25.66 19.47 -7.74
C PRO A 134 24.38 19.48 -8.58
N ARG A 135 24.41 18.92 -9.78
CA ARG A 135 23.26 18.80 -10.69
C ARG A 135 22.48 17.50 -10.49
N PHE A 136 23.00 16.57 -9.68
CA PHE A 136 22.32 15.30 -9.42
C PHE A 136 21.06 15.52 -8.57
N ALA A 137 19.91 15.16 -9.12
CA ALA A 137 18.60 15.41 -8.53
C ALA A 137 17.73 14.14 -8.52
N LEU A 138 16.44 14.32 -8.20
CA LEU A 138 15.49 13.22 -8.06
C LEU A 138 15.33 12.38 -9.34
N ALA A 139 15.44 13.00 -10.52
CA ALA A 139 15.34 12.28 -11.79
C ALA A 139 16.45 11.22 -11.91
N GLN A 140 17.70 11.61 -11.64
CA GLN A 140 18.86 10.72 -11.67
C GLN A 140 18.81 9.71 -10.52
N ALA A 141 18.39 10.13 -9.32
CA ALA A 141 18.21 9.23 -8.19
C ALA A 141 17.25 8.08 -8.51
N ARG A 142 16.13 8.36 -9.20
CA ARG A 142 15.16 7.35 -9.64
C ARG A 142 15.76 6.40 -10.69
N LEU A 143 16.58 6.90 -11.62
CA LEU A 143 17.33 6.05 -12.58
C LEU A 143 18.29 5.09 -11.87
N VAL A 144 19.12 5.60 -10.95
CA VAL A 144 20.05 4.78 -10.15
C VAL A 144 19.28 3.74 -9.35
N ALA A 145 18.20 4.14 -8.67
CA ALA A 145 17.36 3.23 -7.89
C ALA A 145 16.78 2.10 -8.75
N ALA A 146 16.32 2.41 -9.97
CA ALA A 146 15.69 1.43 -10.86
C ALA A 146 16.70 0.46 -11.51
N HIS A 147 17.91 0.93 -11.81
CA HIS A 147 18.81 0.22 -12.75
C HIS A 147 20.16 -0.19 -12.18
N HIS A 148 20.58 0.37 -11.05
CA HIS A 148 21.91 0.06 -10.54
C HIS A 148 21.99 -1.39 -10.05
N ARG A 149 23.12 -2.03 -10.36
CA ARG A 149 23.28 -3.49 -10.33
C ARG A 149 23.95 -4.01 -9.06
N THR A 150 24.26 -3.14 -8.10
CA THR A 150 24.96 -3.54 -6.87
C THR A 150 24.24 -3.06 -5.62
N PRO A 151 24.15 -3.90 -4.58
CA PRO A 151 23.70 -3.51 -3.25
C PRO A 151 24.35 -2.24 -2.70
N SER A 152 25.67 -2.10 -2.86
CA SER A 152 26.45 -1.03 -2.25
C SER A 152 26.14 0.34 -2.85
N GLY A 153 25.90 0.45 -4.16
CA GLY A 153 25.49 1.73 -4.73
C GLY A 153 24.03 2.09 -4.43
N LEU A 154 23.14 1.11 -4.26
CA LEU A 154 21.77 1.37 -3.79
C LEU A 154 21.77 1.87 -2.33
N GLU A 155 22.63 1.31 -1.49
CA GLU A 155 22.85 1.79 -0.12
C GLU A 155 23.42 3.22 -0.10
N ALA A 156 24.39 3.52 -0.97
CA ALA A 156 24.95 4.87 -1.10
C ALA A 156 23.89 5.90 -1.48
N LEU A 157 23.03 5.58 -2.46
CA LEU A 157 21.91 6.41 -2.86
C LEU A 157 20.97 6.67 -1.67
N ALA A 158 20.58 5.60 -0.97
CA ALA A 158 19.64 5.67 0.14
C ALA A 158 20.26 6.18 1.46
N ALA A 159 21.57 6.44 1.51
CA ALA A 159 22.21 7.13 2.62
C ALA A 159 21.89 8.64 2.61
N ARG A 160 21.49 9.20 1.45
CA ARG A 160 21.03 10.58 1.35
C ARG A 160 19.55 10.66 1.76
N ALA A 161 19.28 11.32 2.89
CA ALA A 161 17.93 11.40 3.48
C ALA A 161 16.87 11.94 2.50
N ALA A 162 17.21 12.96 1.69
CA ALA A 162 16.30 13.52 0.69
C ALA A 162 15.83 12.47 -0.34
N PHE A 163 16.73 11.60 -0.80
CA PHE A 163 16.39 10.54 -1.76
C PHE A 163 15.68 9.36 -1.08
N ALA A 164 16.07 9.01 0.15
CA ALA A 164 15.38 7.97 0.91
C ALA A 164 13.92 8.35 1.25
N ALA A 165 13.63 9.64 1.41
CA ALA A 165 12.28 10.15 1.66
C ALA A 165 11.39 10.17 0.41
N ASP A 166 11.97 10.35 -0.78
CA ASP A 166 11.23 10.42 -2.05
C ASP A 166 10.44 9.12 -2.33
N ALA A 167 9.17 9.27 -2.71
CA ALA A 167 8.31 8.14 -3.02
C ALA A 167 8.73 7.44 -4.33
N GLY A 168 9.14 8.20 -5.34
CA GLY A 168 9.60 7.67 -6.62
C GLY A 168 10.84 6.81 -6.49
N VAL A 169 11.85 7.27 -5.74
CA VAL A 169 13.07 6.51 -5.43
C VAL A 169 12.73 5.23 -4.68
N ARG A 170 11.88 5.29 -3.64
CA ARG A 170 11.46 4.09 -2.91
C ARG A 170 10.75 3.08 -3.81
N ARG A 171 9.83 3.53 -4.68
CA ARG A 171 9.14 2.66 -5.66
C ARG A 171 10.14 2.02 -6.64
N ALA A 172 11.08 2.80 -7.17
CA ALA A 172 12.13 2.30 -8.06
C ALA A 172 13.02 1.25 -7.37
N LEU A 173 13.43 1.52 -6.12
CA LEU A 173 14.20 0.56 -5.31
C LEU A 173 13.43 -0.75 -5.10
N LEU A 174 12.13 -0.69 -4.79
CA LEU A 174 11.31 -1.89 -4.59
C LEU A 174 11.22 -2.79 -5.82
N ARG A 175 11.32 -2.22 -7.02
CA ARG A 175 11.33 -2.96 -8.30
C ARG A 175 12.73 -3.49 -8.66
N ASN A 176 13.78 -2.99 -8.00
CA ASN A 176 15.15 -3.39 -8.29
C ASN A 176 15.48 -4.77 -7.66
N PRO A 177 15.89 -5.78 -8.46
CA PRO A 177 16.26 -7.10 -7.95
C PRO A 177 17.47 -7.11 -6.99
N GLN A 178 18.29 -6.06 -7.02
CA GLN A 178 19.49 -5.92 -6.20
C GLN A 178 19.22 -5.21 -4.86
N LEU A 179 17.97 -4.88 -4.55
CA LEU A 179 17.59 -4.23 -3.30
C LEU A 179 17.98 -5.09 -2.08
N PRO A 180 18.86 -4.61 -1.20
CA PRO A 180 19.24 -5.36 0.00
C PRO A 180 18.09 -5.45 1.00
N ALA A 181 17.92 -6.59 1.65
CA ALA A 181 16.88 -6.79 2.66
C ALA A 181 17.03 -5.83 3.87
N ALA A 182 18.27 -5.47 4.23
CA ALA A 182 18.55 -4.48 5.27
C ALA A 182 18.06 -3.09 4.87
N LEU A 183 18.30 -2.68 3.61
CA LEU A 183 17.80 -1.42 3.06
C LEU A 183 16.28 -1.40 3.01
N LEU A 184 15.66 -2.50 2.53
CA LEU A 184 14.19 -2.65 2.54
C LEU A 184 13.62 -2.42 3.94
N ARG A 185 14.20 -3.08 4.95
CA ARG A 185 13.78 -2.94 6.36
C ARG A 185 13.95 -1.50 6.85
N ARG A 186 15.06 -0.83 6.54
CA ARG A 186 15.29 0.57 6.93
C ARG A 186 14.25 1.52 6.34
N LEU A 187 13.89 1.33 5.07
CA LEU A 187 12.96 2.21 4.36
C LEU A 187 11.48 1.93 4.64
N HIS A 188 11.11 0.67 4.91
CA HIS A 188 9.72 0.22 4.98
C HIS A 188 9.31 -0.43 6.31
N GLY A 189 10.25 -0.69 7.23
CA GLY A 189 9.96 -1.39 8.48
C GLY A 189 8.99 -0.66 9.41
N GLY A 190 9.05 0.69 9.42
CA GLY A 190 8.16 1.53 10.23
C GLY A 190 6.82 1.88 9.60
N ARG A 191 6.52 1.38 8.38
CA ARG A 191 5.28 1.70 7.66
C ARG A 191 4.08 0.98 8.27
N ARG A 192 2.86 1.43 7.94
CA ARG A 192 1.63 0.81 8.45
C ARG A 192 1.43 -0.58 7.85
N LEU A 193 0.71 -1.44 8.57
CA LEU A 193 0.43 -2.82 8.13
C LEU A 193 -0.21 -2.88 6.74
N LEU A 194 -1.11 -1.94 6.42
CA LEU A 194 -1.78 -1.89 5.11
C LEU A 194 -0.78 -1.60 3.98
N GLU A 195 0.16 -0.69 4.19
CA GLU A 195 1.23 -0.39 3.23
C GLU A 195 2.17 -1.58 3.04
N GLN A 196 2.52 -2.26 4.13
CA GLN A 196 3.35 -3.47 4.07
C GLN A 196 2.62 -4.61 3.35
N HIS A 197 1.31 -4.75 3.53
CA HIS A 197 0.52 -5.74 2.80
C HIS A 197 0.49 -5.45 1.30
N LYS A 198 0.31 -4.19 0.88
CA LYS A 198 0.35 -3.78 -0.53
C LYS A 198 1.67 -4.22 -1.20
N LEU A 199 2.79 -4.10 -0.49
CA LEU A 199 4.09 -4.55 -0.98
C LEU A 199 4.13 -6.07 -1.20
N VAL A 200 3.55 -6.85 -0.27
CA VAL A 200 3.55 -8.32 -0.35
C VAL A 200 2.76 -8.85 -1.55
N VAL A 201 1.67 -8.16 -1.93
CA VAL A 201 0.80 -8.57 -3.04
C VAL A 201 1.18 -7.93 -4.38
N SER A 202 2.12 -6.99 -4.40
CA SER A 202 2.54 -6.30 -5.61
C SER A 202 3.27 -7.25 -6.57
N ARG A 203 2.83 -7.25 -7.83
CA ARG A 203 3.42 -8.07 -8.90
C ARG A 203 4.72 -7.48 -9.45
N ASP A 204 4.89 -6.17 -9.33
CA ASP A 204 6.04 -5.43 -9.83
C ASP A 204 7.31 -5.65 -8.99
N VAL A 205 7.14 -6.15 -7.77
CA VAL A 205 8.23 -6.34 -6.81
C VAL A 205 8.84 -7.72 -7.02
N PRO A 206 10.17 -7.86 -7.17
CA PRO A 206 10.84 -9.16 -7.33
C PRO A 206 10.52 -10.14 -6.19
N GLU A 207 10.49 -11.45 -6.48
CA GLU A 207 10.10 -12.47 -5.49
C GLU A 207 11.00 -12.45 -4.23
N GLN A 208 12.30 -12.19 -4.38
CA GLN A 208 13.20 -12.05 -3.23
C GLN A 208 12.79 -10.89 -2.32
N THR A 209 12.47 -9.73 -2.89
CA THR A 209 11.97 -8.56 -2.16
C THR A 209 10.61 -8.84 -1.52
N ARG A 210 9.70 -9.55 -2.22
CA ARG A 210 8.41 -9.98 -1.64
C ARG A 210 8.60 -10.92 -0.45
N ARG A 211 9.55 -11.86 -0.51
CA ARG A 211 9.86 -12.75 0.63
C ARG A 211 10.31 -11.96 1.85
N ALA A 212 11.22 -10.99 1.67
CA ALA A 212 11.63 -10.11 2.74
C ALA A 212 10.48 -9.23 3.26
N ALA A 213 9.61 -8.73 2.38
CA ALA A 213 8.42 -7.96 2.75
C ALA A 213 7.40 -8.78 3.57
N ARG A 214 7.23 -10.08 3.27
CA ARG A 214 6.40 -10.97 4.10
C ARG A 214 6.91 -11.05 5.52
N GLU A 215 8.23 -11.14 5.71
CA GLU A 215 8.83 -11.16 7.04
C GLU A 215 8.66 -9.83 7.77
N LEU A 216 8.79 -8.69 7.08
CA LEU A 216 8.50 -7.38 7.65
C LEU A 216 7.04 -7.25 8.10
N LEU A 217 6.09 -7.68 7.25
CA LEU A 217 4.67 -7.69 7.60
C LEU A 217 4.39 -8.52 8.85
N ARG A 218 5.00 -9.71 8.95
CA ARG A 218 4.86 -10.60 10.11
C ARG A 218 5.41 -9.97 11.39
N SER A 219 6.64 -9.44 11.33
CA SER A 219 7.31 -8.78 12.46
C SER A 219 6.55 -7.54 12.94
N ARG A 220 6.07 -6.71 12.00
CA ARG A 220 5.27 -5.53 12.31
C ARG A 220 3.90 -5.91 12.88
N PHE A 221 3.23 -6.93 12.32
CA PHE A 221 1.94 -7.39 12.82
C PHE A 221 2.05 -7.86 14.27
N ALA A 222 3.11 -8.59 14.62
CA ALA A 222 3.35 -9.06 15.98
C ALA A 222 3.47 -7.92 17.02
N THR A 223 3.90 -6.73 16.60
CA THR A 223 4.14 -5.58 17.50
C THR A 223 3.16 -4.42 17.30
N ALA A 224 2.23 -4.53 16.35
CA ALA A 224 1.27 -3.48 16.05
C ALA A 224 0.15 -3.36 17.10
N GLU A 225 -0.39 -2.15 17.20
CA GLU A 225 -1.56 -1.88 18.02
C GLU A 225 -2.80 -2.64 17.50
N ALA A 226 -3.70 -2.96 18.43
CA ALA A 226 -4.89 -3.76 18.12
C ALA A 226 -5.74 -3.13 17.00
N ASP A 227 -5.94 -1.81 17.02
CA ASP A 227 -6.72 -1.09 16.01
C ASP A 227 -6.13 -1.23 14.60
N GLU A 228 -4.81 -1.14 14.47
CA GLU A 228 -4.11 -1.29 13.18
C GLU A 228 -4.18 -2.74 12.66
N ARG A 229 -4.08 -3.73 13.56
CA ARG A 229 -4.26 -5.15 13.20
C ARG A 229 -5.68 -5.42 12.71
N VAL A 230 -6.68 -4.86 13.37
CA VAL A 230 -8.08 -4.98 12.95
C VAL A 230 -8.28 -4.31 11.60
N GLU A 231 -7.77 -3.09 11.42
CA GLU A 231 -7.87 -2.34 10.18
C GLU A 231 -7.31 -3.12 8.99
N VAL A 232 -6.09 -3.68 9.09
CA VAL A 232 -5.50 -4.45 7.98
C VAL A 232 -6.30 -5.72 7.69
N ILE A 233 -6.83 -6.41 8.70
CA ILE A 233 -7.68 -7.60 8.49
C ILE A 233 -8.96 -7.20 7.75
N LEU A 234 -9.63 -6.13 8.16
CA LEU A 234 -10.89 -5.69 7.55
C LEU A 234 -10.69 -5.14 6.13
N LYS A 235 -9.74 -4.22 5.95
CA LYS A 235 -9.46 -3.56 4.66
C LYS A 235 -8.95 -4.52 3.59
N THR A 236 -8.35 -5.65 3.99
CA THR A 236 -7.88 -6.69 3.07
C THR A 236 -8.86 -7.86 2.95
N GLU A 237 -10.04 -7.78 3.58
CA GLU A 237 -10.99 -8.89 3.71
C GLU A 237 -10.34 -10.19 4.20
N GLY A 238 -9.36 -10.07 5.10
CA GLY A 238 -8.62 -11.19 5.67
C GLY A 238 -7.58 -11.82 4.72
N ARG A 239 -7.35 -11.27 3.52
CA ARG A 239 -6.32 -11.79 2.59
C ARG A 239 -4.91 -11.70 3.18
N CYS A 240 -4.67 -10.76 4.10
CA CYS A 240 -3.41 -10.68 4.84
C CYS A 240 -3.14 -11.93 5.71
N LEU A 241 -4.19 -12.64 6.15
CA LEU A 241 -4.07 -13.76 7.10
C LEU A 241 -3.29 -14.94 6.53
N THR A 242 -3.27 -15.12 5.21
CA THR A 242 -2.46 -16.16 4.54
C THR A 242 -0.97 -16.00 4.84
N VAL A 243 -0.48 -14.75 4.91
CA VAL A 243 0.92 -14.43 5.21
C VAL A 243 1.17 -14.46 6.72
N LEU A 244 0.12 -14.25 7.52
CA LEU A 244 0.14 -14.23 8.97
C LEU A 244 -0.20 -15.60 9.58
N ALA A 245 -0.08 -16.68 8.81
CA ALA A 245 -0.29 -18.03 9.30
C ALA A 245 0.58 -18.29 10.54
N GLY A 246 -0.04 -18.86 11.59
CA GLY A 246 0.60 -19.18 12.86
C GLY A 246 0.84 -17.99 13.81
N LEU A 247 0.54 -16.75 13.42
CA LEU A 247 0.62 -15.61 14.33
C LEU A 247 -0.70 -15.45 15.09
N PRO A 248 -0.70 -15.51 16.45
CA PRO A 248 -1.89 -15.23 17.22
C PRO A 248 -2.19 -13.72 17.26
N ILE A 249 -3.39 -13.38 17.73
CA ILE A 249 -3.76 -12.01 18.11
C ILE A 249 -4.07 -11.94 19.60
N ASP A 250 -3.85 -10.77 20.19
CA ASP A 250 -4.16 -10.52 21.60
C ASP A 250 -5.67 -10.39 21.86
N GLY A 251 -6.03 -10.39 23.14
CA GLY A 251 -7.42 -10.27 23.59
C GLY A 251 -8.10 -8.98 23.15
N LYS A 252 -7.36 -7.85 23.08
CA LYS A 252 -7.91 -6.55 22.63
C LYS A 252 -8.29 -6.60 21.15
N THR A 253 -7.39 -7.11 20.30
CA THR A 253 -7.65 -7.31 18.86
C THR A 253 -8.83 -8.26 18.65
N ALA A 254 -8.88 -9.37 19.40
CA ALA A 254 -9.99 -10.32 19.33
C ALA A 254 -11.34 -9.69 19.74
N ALA A 255 -11.37 -8.91 20.82
CA ALA A 255 -12.56 -8.22 21.28
C ALA A 255 -13.06 -7.18 20.26
N LEU A 256 -12.15 -6.40 19.67
CA LEU A 256 -12.50 -5.44 18.61
C LEU A 256 -13.10 -6.12 17.37
N LEU A 257 -12.60 -7.30 16.98
CA LEU A 257 -13.19 -8.10 15.90
C LEU A 257 -14.56 -8.66 16.29
N CYS A 258 -14.74 -9.15 17.53
CA CYS A 258 -16.02 -9.62 18.05
C CYS A 258 -17.06 -8.49 18.20
N GLY A 259 -16.62 -7.24 18.32
CA GLY A 259 -17.52 -6.07 18.34
C GLY A 259 -18.13 -5.72 16.98
N ARG A 260 -17.78 -6.43 15.91
CA ARG A 260 -18.22 -6.11 14.54
C ARG A 260 -19.36 -6.99 14.06
N THR A 261 -20.19 -6.39 13.22
CA THR A 261 -21.14 -7.10 12.34
C THR A 261 -20.46 -7.43 11.02
N TYR A 262 -20.55 -8.69 10.59
CA TYR A 262 -19.87 -9.17 9.38
C TYR A 262 -20.83 -9.26 8.20
N THR A 263 -20.52 -8.54 7.13
CA THR A 263 -21.29 -8.52 5.87
C THR A 263 -20.54 -9.17 4.69
N SER A 264 -19.20 -9.22 4.73
CA SER A 264 -18.37 -9.85 3.69
C SER A 264 -18.25 -11.36 3.91
N THR A 265 -18.72 -12.14 2.94
CA THR A 265 -18.54 -13.59 2.92
C THR A 265 -17.08 -13.98 2.78
N LEU A 266 -16.31 -13.25 1.98
CA LEU A 266 -14.89 -13.49 1.74
C LEU A 266 -14.07 -13.31 3.02
N LEU A 267 -14.36 -12.26 3.79
CA LEU A 267 -13.71 -12.03 5.09
C LEU A 267 -13.96 -13.21 6.05
N VAL A 268 -15.20 -13.68 6.17
CA VAL A 268 -15.52 -14.84 7.02
C VAL A 268 -14.81 -16.10 6.53
N GLN A 269 -14.76 -16.33 5.21
CA GLN A 269 -14.02 -17.46 4.65
C GLN A 269 -12.54 -17.40 4.98
N ASN A 270 -11.90 -16.24 4.84
CA ASN A 270 -10.48 -16.09 5.14
C ASN A 270 -10.19 -16.26 6.63
N ILE A 271 -11.02 -15.72 7.52
CA ILE A 271 -10.88 -15.96 8.97
C ILE A 271 -11.08 -17.44 9.29
N SER A 272 -12.04 -18.12 8.66
CA SER A 272 -12.28 -19.56 8.89
C SER A 272 -11.15 -20.48 8.41
N ARG A 273 -10.18 -19.98 7.64
CA ARG A 273 -8.99 -20.73 7.22
C ARG A 273 -7.76 -20.40 8.06
N TRP A 274 -7.83 -19.35 8.87
CA TRP A 274 -6.71 -18.90 9.68
C TRP A 274 -6.70 -19.64 11.02
N ALA A 275 -5.89 -20.70 11.12
CA ALA A 275 -5.86 -21.58 12.29
C ALA A 275 -5.56 -20.87 13.63
N ALA A 276 -4.92 -19.70 13.59
CA ALA A 276 -4.63 -18.90 14.78
C ALA A 276 -5.80 -17.99 15.21
N ALA A 277 -6.94 -18.03 14.51
CA ALA A 277 -8.14 -17.29 14.88
C ALA A 277 -8.62 -17.71 16.28
N PRO A 278 -8.79 -16.76 17.23
CA PRO A 278 -9.17 -17.09 18.59
C PRO A 278 -10.53 -17.80 18.68
N PRO A 279 -10.73 -18.74 19.63
CA PRO A 279 -12.01 -19.43 19.81
C PRO A 279 -13.21 -18.48 19.98
N ALA A 280 -13.02 -17.37 20.71
CA ALA A 280 -14.05 -16.35 20.89
C ALA A 280 -14.52 -15.72 19.57
N LEU A 281 -13.58 -15.47 18.65
CA LEU A 281 -13.89 -14.92 17.33
C LEU A 281 -14.65 -15.93 16.48
N ILE A 282 -14.24 -17.21 16.50
CA ILE A 282 -14.94 -18.28 15.76
C ILE A 282 -16.38 -18.44 16.29
N ALA A 283 -16.55 -18.50 17.61
CA ALA A 283 -17.88 -18.57 18.23
C ALA A 283 -18.75 -17.35 17.93
N HIS A 284 -18.16 -16.15 17.84
CA HIS A 284 -18.86 -14.94 17.42
C HIS A 284 -19.32 -15.01 15.97
N LEU A 285 -18.44 -15.43 15.06
CA LEU A 285 -18.76 -15.56 13.63
C LEU A 285 -19.91 -16.54 13.38
N MET A 286 -19.97 -17.65 14.12
CA MET A 286 -21.08 -18.62 14.02
C MET A 286 -22.45 -18.03 14.40
N LYS A 287 -22.48 -16.96 15.21
CA LYS A 287 -23.71 -16.26 15.59
C LYS A 287 -24.14 -15.20 14.59
N GLN A 288 -23.29 -14.84 13.62
CA GLN A 288 -23.60 -13.80 12.63
C GLN A 288 -24.73 -14.25 11.69
N GLU A 289 -25.64 -13.33 11.37
CA GLU A 289 -26.77 -13.59 10.46
C GLU A 289 -26.31 -14.09 9.09
N LEU A 290 -25.23 -13.53 8.55
CA LEU A 290 -24.62 -13.96 7.29
C LEU A 290 -24.23 -15.44 7.30
N VAL A 291 -23.66 -15.92 8.41
CA VAL A 291 -23.26 -17.32 8.58
C VAL A 291 -24.49 -18.19 8.80
N ARG A 292 -25.46 -17.76 9.61
CA ARG A 292 -26.70 -18.50 9.86
C ARG A 292 -27.48 -18.79 8.57
N ARG A 293 -27.40 -17.92 7.58
CA ARG A 293 -28.06 -18.07 6.28
C ARG A 293 -27.25 -18.87 5.25
N SER A 294 -25.96 -19.12 5.51
CA SER A 294 -25.06 -19.78 4.56
C SER A 294 -24.56 -21.13 5.08
N ALA A 295 -25.07 -22.23 4.50
CA ALA A 295 -24.66 -23.58 4.86
C ALA A 295 -23.15 -23.83 4.64
N SER A 296 -22.56 -23.22 3.60
CA SER A 296 -21.14 -23.35 3.31
C SER A 296 -20.26 -22.66 4.36
N LEU A 297 -20.63 -21.45 4.81
CA LEU A 297 -19.90 -20.75 5.88
C LEU A 297 -20.02 -21.48 7.22
N LYS A 298 -21.20 -22.02 7.55
CA LYS A 298 -21.38 -22.86 8.74
C LYS A 298 -20.42 -24.05 8.72
N LEU A 299 -20.40 -24.79 7.61
CA LEU A 299 -19.54 -25.97 7.47
C LEU A 299 -18.06 -25.64 7.65
N LEU A 300 -17.60 -24.52 7.08
CA LEU A 300 -16.22 -24.06 7.25
C LEU A 300 -15.89 -23.74 8.71
N LEU A 301 -16.77 -23.01 9.40
CA LEU A 301 -16.55 -22.62 10.80
C LEU A 301 -16.65 -23.81 11.76
N HIS A 302 -17.57 -24.76 11.54
CA HIS A 302 -17.64 -25.99 12.34
C HIS A 302 -16.40 -26.88 12.18
N ARG A 303 -15.73 -26.83 11.03
CA ARG A 303 -14.47 -27.57 10.78
C ARG A 303 -13.24 -26.85 11.33
N HIS A 304 -13.39 -25.62 11.83
CA HIS A 304 -12.28 -24.86 12.37
C HIS A 304 -11.76 -25.52 13.67
N PRO A 305 -10.44 -25.62 13.90
CA PRO A 305 -9.87 -26.26 15.09
C PRO A 305 -10.34 -25.63 16.41
N ASN A 306 -10.63 -24.33 16.39
CA ASN A 306 -11.11 -23.57 17.55
C ASN A 306 -12.65 -23.40 17.59
N ALA A 307 -13.40 -24.20 16.82
CA ALA A 307 -14.86 -24.19 16.89
C ALA A 307 -15.32 -24.68 18.27
N PRO A 308 -16.36 -24.06 18.86
CA PRO A 308 -16.95 -24.58 20.09
C PRO A 308 -17.51 -25.98 19.82
N THR A 309 -17.10 -26.95 20.64
CA THR A 309 -17.76 -28.27 20.67
C THR A 309 -19.18 -28.07 21.18
N GLU A 310 -20.18 -28.43 20.37
CA GLU A 310 -21.55 -28.52 20.88
C GLU A 310 -21.54 -29.51 22.06
N PRO A 311 -22.13 -29.16 23.22
CA PRO A 311 -22.40 -30.18 24.22
C PRO A 311 -23.33 -31.20 23.57
N ARG A 312 -22.89 -32.46 23.49
CA ARG A 312 -23.74 -33.59 23.11
C ARG A 312 -24.97 -33.55 24.03
N ARG A 313 -26.10 -33.08 23.50
CA ARG A 313 -27.41 -33.25 24.12
C ARG A 313 -27.94 -34.62 23.81
#